data_AF-A0A2V7VJ21-F1
#
_entry.id   AF-A0A2V7VJ21-F1
#
_cell.length_a   1.000
_cell.length_b   1.000
_cell.length_c   1.000
_cell.angle_alpha   90.00
_cell.angle_beta   90.00
_cell.angle_gamma   90.00
#
_symmetry.space_group_name_H-M   'P 1'
#
loop_
_entity.id
_entity.type
_entity.pdbx_description
1 polymer ?
#
loop_
_entity_poly.entity_id
_entity_poly.type
_entity_poly.pdbx_seq_one_letter_code
_entity_poly.pdbx_strand_id
1 'polypeptide(L)'
;MVASFDSNAPIKAQLQTVNYDLQTPYITQFNLNVQRALPGDWDVTAGYVGSRGRNLLRLGDANLAPETIVDGVKVYQPSLGRRNPAFASIWQRVTDAQSFYNSAQVAVQKKFTHGWRAQLSYTFSRSVDDSSGINSQDFSNVVQYGMDWYDPQRDRGLSAFYAKHNLTANWTWDLPFAR
;
A
#
# COMPACT_ATOMS: atom_id res chain seq x y z
N MET A 1 -3.13 -18.39 -27.45
CA MET A 1 -4.44 -19.03 -27.22
C MET A 1 -5.50 -18.01 -27.59
N VAL A 2 -6.17 -18.17 -28.73
CA VAL A 2 -7.20 -17.22 -29.18
C VAL A 2 -8.51 -17.64 -28.49
N ALA A 3 -9.07 -16.79 -27.65
CA ALA A 3 -10.37 -17.07 -27.03
C ALA A 3 -11.42 -17.21 -28.15
N SER A 4 -12.11 -18.35 -28.22
CA SER A 4 -13.20 -18.57 -29.17
C SER A 4 -14.37 -17.68 -28.81
N PHE A 5 -14.67 -16.69 -29.64
CA PHE A 5 -15.84 -15.84 -29.50
C PHE A 5 -17.09 -16.64 -29.92
N ASP A 6 -18.03 -16.81 -29.00
CA ASP A 6 -19.35 -17.38 -29.28
C ASP A 6 -20.38 -16.25 -29.36
N SER A 7 -20.90 -16.01 -30.56
CA SER A 7 -21.90 -14.96 -30.83
C SER A 7 -23.26 -15.22 -30.17
N ASN A 8 -23.51 -16.46 -29.75
CA ASN A 8 -24.78 -16.87 -29.15
C ASN A 8 -24.71 -16.93 -27.62
N ALA A 9 -23.53 -16.71 -27.03
CA ALA A 9 -23.38 -16.69 -25.59
C ALA A 9 -24.19 -15.50 -25.01
N PRO A 10 -25.06 -15.74 -24.00
CA PRO A 10 -25.85 -14.67 -23.41
C PRO A 10 -24.94 -13.62 -22.78
N ILE A 11 -25.09 -12.36 -23.20
CA ILE A 11 -24.38 -11.23 -22.61
C ILE A 11 -24.92 -11.01 -21.21
N LYS A 12 -24.10 -11.29 -20.20
CA LYS A 12 -24.44 -10.99 -18.81
C LYS A 12 -24.00 -9.58 -18.46
N ALA A 13 -24.89 -8.82 -17.83
CA ALA A 13 -24.54 -7.51 -17.31
C ALA A 13 -23.47 -7.64 -16.22
N GLN A 14 -22.54 -6.68 -16.21
CA GLN A 14 -21.64 -6.44 -15.10
C GLN A 14 -22.25 -5.36 -14.21
N LEU A 15 -22.28 -5.59 -12.91
CA LEU A 15 -22.84 -4.64 -11.96
C LEU A 15 -21.72 -3.89 -11.24
N GLN A 16 -21.90 -2.58 -11.06
CA GLN A 16 -21.05 -1.72 -10.23
C GLN A 16 -21.90 -1.23 -9.07
N THR A 17 -21.48 -1.52 -7.85
CA THR A 17 -22.24 -1.25 -6.63
C THR A 17 -21.39 -0.61 -5.56
N VAL A 18 -22.05 0.04 -4.62
CA VAL A 18 -21.46 0.62 -3.43
C VAL A 18 -22.19 0.02 -2.23
N ASN A 19 -21.44 -0.39 -1.21
CA ASN A 19 -22.04 -0.85 0.04
C ASN A 19 -22.95 0.25 0.62
N TYR A 20 -24.11 -0.14 1.15
CA TYR A 20 -25.05 0.79 1.76
C TYR A 20 -24.53 1.34 3.10
N ASP A 21 -23.68 0.58 3.79
CA ASP A 21 -23.08 0.96 5.08
C ASP A 21 -21.58 1.27 4.90
N LEU A 22 -21.30 2.43 4.29
CA LEU A 22 -19.92 2.94 4.23
C LEU A 22 -19.58 3.65 5.53
N GLN A 23 -18.46 3.25 6.12
CA GLN A 23 -17.86 3.91 7.26
C GLN A 23 -16.81 4.92 6.78
N THR A 24 -16.72 6.06 7.46
CA THR A 24 -15.72 7.08 7.13
C THR A 24 -14.31 6.52 7.29
N PRO A 25 -13.47 6.56 6.23
CA PRO A 25 -12.06 6.20 6.31
C PRO A 25 -11.31 7.17 7.23
N TYR A 26 -10.38 6.66 8.04
CA TYR A 26 -9.52 7.51 8.86
C TYR A 26 -8.12 6.93 9.03
N ILE A 27 -7.16 7.80 9.33
CA ILE A 27 -5.77 7.44 9.59
C ILE A 27 -5.36 8.01 10.95
N THR A 28 -4.85 7.14 11.82
CA THR A 28 -4.17 7.56 13.06
C THR A 28 -2.68 7.63 12.79
N GLN A 29 -2.05 8.75 13.14
CA GLN A 29 -0.62 8.96 12.96
C GLN A 29 0.05 9.21 14.31
N PHE A 30 1.30 8.79 14.43
CA PHE A 30 2.11 9.03 15.61
C PHE A 30 3.57 9.18 15.21
N ASN A 31 4.26 10.11 15.88
CA ASN A 31 5.67 10.38 15.66
C ASN A 31 6.40 10.58 16.98
N LEU A 32 7.64 10.11 17.05
CA LEU A 32 8.55 10.34 18.16
C LEU A 32 9.90 10.75 17.58
N ASN A 33 10.48 11.84 18.07
CA ASN A 33 11.78 12.32 17.62
C ASN A 33 12.66 12.65 18.82
N VAL A 34 13.94 12.26 18.74
CA VAL A 34 14.98 12.64 19.68
C VAL A 34 16.11 13.28 18.88
N GLN A 35 16.48 14.50 19.23
CA GLN A 35 17.59 15.22 18.63
C GLN A 35 18.67 15.46 19.67
N ARG A 36 19.93 15.31 19.25
CA ARG A 36 21.10 15.60 20.08
C ARG A 36 22.20 16.26 19.26
N ALA A 37 22.71 17.36 19.77
CA ALA A 37 23.97 17.94 19.32
C ALA A 37 25.14 17.07 19.80
N LEU A 38 26.08 16.79 18.91
CA LEU A 38 27.31 16.06 19.15
C LEU A 38 28.53 16.99 18.94
N PRO A 39 29.69 16.68 19.54
CA PRO A 39 30.92 17.43 19.32
C PRO A 39 31.29 17.55 17.85
N GLY A 40 31.95 18.65 17.45
CA GLY A 40 32.34 18.91 16.06
C GLY A 40 31.21 19.48 15.19
N ASP A 41 30.25 20.16 15.80
CA ASP A 41 29.10 20.81 15.14
C ASP A 41 28.22 19.85 14.34
N TRP A 42 27.98 18.67 14.92
CA TRP A 42 27.05 17.69 14.39
C TRP A 42 25.73 17.75 15.15
N ASP A 43 24.62 17.66 14.43
CA ASP A 43 23.29 17.40 14.99
C ASP A 43 22.81 16.05 14.46
N VAL A 44 22.36 15.19 15.37
CA VAL A 44 21.78 13.89 15.02
C VAL A 44 20.36 13.82 15.52
N THR A 45 19.45 13.45 14.63
CA THR A 45 18.04 13.22 14.94
C THR A 45 17.68 11.78 14.62
N ALA A 46 17.12 11.08 15.60
CA ALA A 46 16.51 9.77 15.41
C ALA A 46 14.99 9.91 15.59
N GLY A 47 14.23 9.36 14.66
CA GLY A 47 12.78 9.46 14.61
C GLY A 47 12.11 8.12 14.35
N TYR A 48 10.91 7.97 14.89
CA TYR A 48 9.98 6.90 14.51
C TYR A 48 8.67 7.53 14.08
N VAL A 49 8.15 7.14 12.92
CA VAL A 49 6.85 7.59 12.40
C VAL A 49 6.01 6.38 12.04
N GLY A 50 4.79 6.32 12.56
CA GLY A 50 3.82 5.28 12.24
C GLY A 50 2.47 5.83 11.82
N SER A 51 1.78 5.09 10.95
CA SER A 51 0.38 5.36 10.62
C SER A 51 -0.44 4.07 10.58
N ARG A 52 -1.73 4.21 10.91
CA ARG A 52 -2.72 3.13 10.91
C ARG A 52 -3.95 3.62 10.17
N GLY A 53 -4.19 3.11 8.97
CA GLY A 53 -5.41 3.35 8.21
C GLY A 53 -6.49 2.32 8.57
N ARG A 54 -7.72 2.80 8.75
CA ARG A 54 -8.90 1.97 9.03
C ARG A 54 -10.07 2.44 8.19
N ASN A 55 -10.98 1.51 7.91
CA ASN A 55 -12.16 1.72 7.08
C ASN A 55 -11.79 2.28 5.70
N LEU A 56 -10.61 1.91 5.18
CA LEU A 56 -10.17 2.34 3.87
C LEU A 56 -11.07 1.70 2.81
N LEU A 57 -11.23 2.39 1.70
CA LEU A 57 -12.04 1.88 0.59
C LEU A 57 -11.25 0.77 -0.12
N ARG A 58 -11.90 -0.37 -0.37
CA ARG A 58 -11.46 -1.34 -1.36
C ARG A 58 -12.55 -1.62 -2.38
N LEU A 59 -12.13 -2.18 -3.50
CA LEU A 59 -12.98 -2.63 -4.60
C LEU A 59 -12.68 -4.10 -4.89
N GLY A 60 -13.69 -4.87 -5.23
CA GLY A 60 -13.50 -6.26 -5.63
C GLY A 60 -14.78 -6.88 -6.14
N ASP A 61 -14.67 -8.12 -6.63
CA ASP A 61 -15.78 -8.84 -7.23
C ASP A 61 -16.54 -9.65 -6.18
N ALA A 62 -17.73 -9.21 -5.79
CA ALA A 62 -18.58 -9.91 -4.84
C ALA A 62 -19.19 -11.20 -5.44
N ASN A 63 -19.15 -11.37 -6.76
CA ASN A 63 -19.74 -12.51 -7.45
C ASN A 63 -18.70 -13.58 -7.82
N LEU A 64 -17.76 -13.90 -6.91
CA LEU A 64 -16.85 -15.03 -7.10
C LEU A 64 -17.63 -16.35 -7.19
N ALA A 65 -16.95 -17.41 -7.65
CA ALA A 65 -17.52 -18.76 -7.63
C ALA A 65 -17.88 -19.20 -6.20
N PRO A 66 -18.76 -20.19 -6.02
CA PRO A 66 -18.91 -20.86 -4.74
C PRO A 66 -17.58 -21.40 -4.23
N GLU A 67 -17.41 -21.43 -2.91
CA GLU A 67 -16.20 -21.92 -2.24
C GLU A 67 -16.53 -23.12 -1.36
N THR A 68 -15.55 -24.02 -1.21
CA THR A 68 -15.61 -25.17 -0.30
C THR A 68 -14.29 -25.30 0.45
N ILE A 69 -14.31 -25.93 1.61
CA ILE A 69 -13.10 -26.30 2.33
C ILE A 69 -12.69 -27.72 1.90
N VAL A 70 -11.48 -27.86 1.36
CA VAL A 70 -10.85 -29.14 1.03
C VAL A 70 -9.57 -29.23 1.87
N ASP A 71 -9.45 -30.25 2.72
CA ASP A 71 -8.30 -30.45 3.62
C ASP A 71 -7.96 -29.21 4.48
N GLY A 72 -8.97 -28.47 4.93
CA GLY A 72 -8.81 -27.26 5.74
C GLY A 72 -8.46 -25.99 4.94
N VAL A 73 -8.33 -26.08 3.62
CA VAL A 73 -8.02 -24.95 2.73
C VAL A 73 -9.27 -24.52 1.98
N LYS A 74 -9.57 -23.22 1.98
CA LYS A 74 -10.63 -22.63 1.16
C LYS A 74 -10.24 -22.66 -0.32
N VAL A 75 -11.06 -23.34 -1.12
CA VAL A 75 -10.90 -23.52 -2.57
C VAL A 75 -12.17 -23.05 -3.28
N TYR A 76 -11.99 -22.21 -4.30
CA TYR A 76 -13.08 -21.78 -5.18
C TYR A 76 -13.38 -22.85 -6.24
N GLN A 77 -14.65 -22.99 -6.63
CA GLN A 77 -15.12 -23.98 -7.62
C GLN A 77 -15.65 -23.33 -8.91
N PRO A 78 -14.79 -22.86 -9.83
CA PRO A 78 -15.22 -22.19 -11.06
C PRO A 78 -16.17 -23.01 -11.95
N SER A 79 -16.12 -24.36 -11.85
CA SER A 79 -16.99 -25.27 -12.59
C SER A 79 -18.47 -25.14 -12.22
N LEU A 80 -18.79 -24.69 -11.01
CA LEU A 80 -20.17 -24.40 -10.58
C LEU A 80 -20.68 -23.04 -11.08
N GLY A 81 -19.83 -22.29 -11.78
CA GLY A 81 -20.12 -20.93 -12.21
C GLY A 81 -20.01 -19.91 -11.06
N ARG A 82 -20.64 -18.75 -11.27
CA ARG A 82 -20.66 -17.62 -10.33
C ARG A 82 -21.78 -17.83 -9.30
N ARG A 83 -21.62 -17.35 -8.06
CA ARG A 83 -22.67 -17.47 -7.01
C ARG A 83 -24.04 -16.95 -7.45
N ASN A 84 -24.07 -15.78 -8.09
CA ASN A 84 -25.24 -15.29 -8.80
C ASN A 84 -25.04 -15.49 -10.31
N PRO A 85 -25.71 -16.47 -10.93
CA PRO A 85 -25.53 -16.77 -12.34
C PRO A 85 -26.18 -15.73 -13.27
N ALA A 86 -27.02 -14.82 -12.78
CA ALA A 86 -27.68 -13.80 -13.61
C ALA A 86 -26.73 -12.68 -14.07
N PHE A 87 -25.62 -12.47 -13.35
CA PHE A 87 -24.64 -11.42 -13.63
C PHE A 87 -23.26 -12.00 -13.94
N ALA A 88 -22.42 -11.21 -14.61
CA ALA A 88 -21.00 -11.49 -14.76
C ALA A 88 -20.27 -11.17 -13.43
N SER A 89 -19.42 -10.14 -13.39
CA SER A 89 -18.86 -9.61 -12.15
C SER A 89 -19.85 -8.68 -11.44
N ILE A 90 -19.82 -8.69 -10.12
CA ILE A 90 -20.48 -7.67 -9.27
C ILE A 90 -19.36 -6.93 -8.56
N TRP A 91 -18.91 -5.83 -9.15
CA TRP A 91 -17.91 -4.97 -8.55
C TRP A 91 -18.54 -4.18 -7.41
N GLN A 92 -18.00 -4.34 -6.21
CA GLN A 92 -18.55 -3.72 -5.01
C GLN A 92 -17.48 -2.90 -4.29
N ARG A 93 -17.86 -1.69 -3.90
CA ARG A 93 -17.03 -0.78 -3.09
C ARG A 93 -17.44 -0.89 -1.62
N VAL A 94 -16.48 -1.16 -0.75
CA VAL A 94 -16.67 -1.30 0.71
C VAL A 94 -15.57 -0.55 1.47
N THR A 95 -15.81 -0.21 2.73
CA THR A 95 -14.88 0.51 3.62
C THR A 95 -14.43 -0.37 4.78
N ASP A 96 -13.71 -1.46 4.49
CA ASP A 96 -13.22 -2.44 5.46
C ASP A 96 -11.71 -2.69 5.34
N ALA A 97 -11.01 -2.01 4.42
CA ALA A 97 -9.58 -2.16 4.22
C ALA A 97 -8.75 -1.44 5.30
N GLN A 98 -7.52 -1.89 5.48
CA GLN A 98 -6.59 -1.43 6.50
C GLN A 98 -5.18 -1.23 5.94
N SER A 99 -4.47 -0.25 6.51
CA SER A 99 -3.06 -0.02 6.19
C SER A 99 -2.22 0.22 7.43
N PHE A 100 -0.96 -0.18 7.35
CA PHE A 100 0.02 -0.13 8.43
C PHE A 100 1.35 0.36 7.87
N TYR A 101 1.72 1.58 8.25
CA TYR A 101 3.02 2.14 7.95
C TYR A 101 3.84 2.29 9.22
N ASN A 102 5.12 1.94 9.16
CA ASN A 102 6.10 2.22 10.21
C ASN A 102 7.42 2.60 9.57
N SER A 103 8.09 3.61 10.13
CA SER A 103 9.41 4.03 9.67
C SER A 103 10.31 4.43 10.82
N ALA A 104 11.59 4.06 10.68
CA ALA A 104 12.69 4.58 11.47
C ALA A 104 13.49 5.56 10.60
N GLN A 105 13.72 6.75 11.12
CA GLN A 105 14.35 7.86 10.40
C GLN A 105 15.60 8.30 11.17
N VAL A 106 16.69 8.52 10.44
CA VAL A 106 17.93 9.07 10.98
C VAL A 106 18.34 10.25 10.11
N ALA A 107 18.54 11.40 10.73
CA ALA A 107 19.10 12.56 10.07
C ALA A 107 20.38 12.98 10.80
N VAL A 108 21.42 13.26 10.03
CA VAL A 108 22.71 13.71 10.52
C VAL A 108 23.06 14.99 9.78
N GLN A 109 23.35 16.05 10.51
CA GLN A 109 23.70 17.36 9.94
C GLN A 109 25.01 17.85 10.52
N LYS A 110 25.98 18.12 9.66
CA LYS A 110 27.20 18.85 9.97
C LYS A 110 26.98 20.33 9.67
N LYS A 111 27.05 21.19 10.69
CA LYS A 111 27.09 22.65 10.48
C LYS A 111 28.39 23.03 9.80
N PHE A 112 28.36 24.12 9.03
CA PHE A 112 29.53 24.60 8.30
C PHE A 112 30.65 24.99 9.26
N THR A 113 31.67 24.15 9.40
CA THR A 113 32.91 24.48 10.10
C THR A 113 34.08 23.79 9.41
N HIS A 114 35.29 24.36 9.53
CA HIS A 114 36.49 23.87 8.85
C HIS A 114 36.33 23.77 7.32
N GLY A 115 35.54 24.69 6.73
CA GLY A 115 35.35 24.80 5.28
C GLY A 115 34.32 23.83 4.70
N TRP A 116 33.62 23.02 5.49
CA TRP A 116 32.65 22.06 4.92
C TRP A 116 31.37 21.94 5.74
N ARG A 117 30.30 21.55 5.05
CA ARG A 117 29.01 21.17 5.62
C ARG A 117 28.49 19.92 4.94
N ALA A 118 27.68 19.16 5.65
CA ALA A 118 27.02 17.97 5.09
C ALA A 118 25.69 17.72 5.77
N GLN A 119 24.82 17.03 5.05
CA GLN A 119 23.56 16.50 5.55
C GLN A 119 23.34 15.10 4.99
N LEU A 120 22.93 14.19 5.85
CA LEU A 120 22.56 12.82 5.53
C LEU A 120 21.20 12.52 6.15
N SER A 121 20.27 12.02 5.35
CA SER A 121 18.94 11.59 5.80
C SER A 121 18.69 10.18 5.31
N TYR A 122 18.31 9.29 6.23
CA TYR A 122 18.01 7.89 5.95
C TYR A 122 16.66 7.51 6.56
N THR A 123 15.82 6.87 5.77
CA THR A 123 14.54 6.31 6.20
C THR A 123 14.51 4.83 5.89
N PHE A 124 14.31 4.02 6.92
CA PHE A 124 13.93 2.63 6.80
C PHE A 124 12.44 2.51 7.08
N SER A 125 11.66 1.97 6.14
CA SER A 125 10.21 1.88 6.30
C SER A 125 9.68 0.49 5.99
N ARG A 126 8.45 0.22 6.46
CA ARG A 126 7.61 -0.90 6.07
C ARG A 126 6.17 -0.42 5.95
N SER A 127 5.59 -0.61 4.77
CA SER A 127 4.19 -0.31 4.46
C SER A 127 3.49 -1.60 4.09
N VAL A 128 2.40 -1.92 4.78
CA VAL A 128 1.58 -3.12 4.56
C VAL A 128 0.13 -2.70 4.47
N ASP A 129 -0.61 -3.18 3.48
CA ASP A 129 -2.04 -3.00 3.33
C ASP A 129 -2.70 -4.25 2.75
N ASP A 130 -4.02 -4.33 2.84
CA ASP A 130 -4.86 -5.33 2.16
C ASP A 130 -5.57 -4.75 0.92
N SER A 131 -5.39 -3.44 0.67
CA SER A 131 -5.76 -2.76 -0.56
C SER A 131 -4.89 -1.51 -0.68
N SER A 132 -4.00 -1.50 -1.66
CA SER A 132 -3.06 -0.38 -1.86
C SER A 132 -3.71 0.81 -2.54
N GLY A 133 -4.90 0.67 -3.14
CA GLY A 133 -5.56 1.66 -3.98
C GLY A 133 -6.90 1.15 -4.46
N ILE A 134 -7.64 2.03 -5.12
CA ILE A 134 -9.03 1.78 -5.53
C ILE A 134 -9.11 1.53 -7.04
N ASN A 135 -8.21 2.14 -7.80
CA ASN A 135 -8.11 1.98 -9.24
C ASN A 135 -6.69 1.55 -9.63
N SER A 136 -6.56 0.79 -10.72
CA SER A 136 -5.27 0.28 -11.16
C SER A 136 -4.25 1.39 -11.45
N GLN A 137 -4.71 2.57 -11.86
CA GLN A 137 -3.85 3.72 -12.16
C GLN A 137 -3.25 4.41 -10.92
N ASP A 138 -3.70 4.09 -9.70
CA ASP A 138 -3.34 4.88 -8.52
C ASP A 138 -1.83 4.81 -8.19
N PHE A 139 -1.17 3.67 -8.45
CA PHE A 139 0.23 3.47 -8.04
C PHE A 139 1.14 2.74 -9.04
N SER A 140 0.68 1.68 -9.71
CA SER A 140 1.58 0.90 -10.59
C SER A 140 0.89 0.13 -11.73
N ASN A 141 -0.31 0.50 -12.16
CA ASN A 141 -1.11 -0.24 -13.14
C ASN A 141 -1.29 -1.73 -12.80
N VAL A 142 -1.42 -2.02 -11.50
CA VAL A 142 -1.65 -3.37 -10.97
C VAL A 142 -3.15 -3.54 -10.74
N VAL A 143 -3.64 -4.77 -10.85
CA VAL A 143 -5.02 -5.11 -10.47
C VAL A 143 -5.20 -4.80 -8.98
N GLN A 144 -5.96 -3.74 -8.66
CA GLN A 144 -6.23 -3.25 -7.29
C GLN A 144 -7.46 -3.91 -6.66
N TYR A 145 -7.99 -4.95 -7.31
CA TYR A 145 -9.15 -5.66 -6.84
C TYR A 145 -8.72 -6.74 -5.84
N GLY A 146 -9.39 -6.81 -4.69
CA GLY A 146 -9.16 -7.91 -3.74
C GLY A 146 -9.35 -9.26 -4.42
N MET A 147 -8.35 -10.14 -4.30
CA MET A 147 -8.36 -11.46 -4.92
C MET A 147 -9.39 -12.37 -4.25
N ASP A 148 -9.45 -12.34 -2.91
CA ASP A 148 -10.45 -13.08 -2.15
C ASP A 148 -11.42 -12.08 -1.50
N TRP A 149 -12.50 -11.77 -2.23
CA TRP A 149 -13.51 -10.80 -1.77
C TRP A 149 -14.04 -11.08 -0.35
N TYR A 150 -14.08 -12.35 0.04
CA TYR A 150 -14.65 -12.84 1.29
C TYR A 150 -13.58 -13.08 2.38
N ASP A 151 -12.30 -12.94 2.08
CA ASP A 151 -11.18 -13.05 3.03
C ASP A 151 -10.09 -12.02 2.69
N PRO A 152 -10.29 -10.73 3.04
CA PRO A 152 -9.36 -9.66 2.69
C PRO A 152 -7.98 -9.80 3.37
N GLN A 153 -7.84 -10.65 4.40
CA GLN A 153 -6.54 -10.88 5.02
C GLN A 153 -5.58 -11.63 4.09
N ARG A 154 -6.08 -12.36 3.08
CA ARG A 154 -5.26 -13.01 2.05
C ARG A 154 -4.60 -12.04 1.10
N ASP A 155 -5.20 -10.87 0.92
CA ASP A 155 -4.65 -9.79 0.10
C ASP A 155 -3.65 -8.92 0.87
N ARG A 156 -3.43 -9.19 2.17
CA ARG A 156 -2.50 -8.42 2.99
C ARG A 156 -1.05 -8.63 2.54
N GLY A 157 -0.45 -7.56 2.03
CA GLY A 157 0.89 -7.58 1.45
C GLY A 157 1.63 -6.26 1.66
N LEU A 158 2.81 -6.16 1.06
CA LEU A 158 3.51 -4.88 0.98
C LEU A 158 2.72 -3.94 0.07
N SER A 159 2.57 -2.69 0.51
CA SER A 159 1.87 -1.67 -0.28
C SER A 159 2.48 -1.50 -1.67
N ALA A 160 1.68 -1.20 -2.69
CA ALA A 160 2.14 -0.99 -4.07
C ALA A 160 3.21 0.12 -4.20
N PHE A 161 3.18 1.11 -3.31
CA PHE A 161 4.12 2.24 -3.24
C PHE A 161 5.20 2.06 -2.14
N TYR A 162 5.47 0.81 -1.73
CA TYR A 162 6.41 0.51 -0.67
C TYR A 162 7.86 0.81 -1.06
N ALA A 163 8.50 1.72 -0.33
CA ALA A 163 9.94 1.98 -0.39
C ALA A 163 10.62 1.61 0.93
N LYS A 164 11.37 0.49 0.93
CA LYS A 164 12.05 -0.02 2.14
C LYS A 164 13.15 0.91 2.65
N HIS A 165 13.95 1.45 1.73
CA HIS A 165 15.11 2.26 2.02
C HIS A 165 15.03 3.55 1.20
N ASN A 166 15.19 4.69 1.86
CA ASN A 166 15.37 5.98 1.21
C ASN A 166 16.57 6.68 1.85
N LEU A 167 17.58 7.02 1.05
CA LEU A 167 18.81 7.68 1.48
C LEU A 167 18.99 8.94 0.64
N THR A 168 19.23 10.08 1.30
CA THR A 168 19.58 11.34 0.66
C THR A 168 20.81 11.91 1.35
N ALA A 169 21.80 12.36 0.57
CA ALA A 169 23.03 12.95 1.10
C ALA A 169 23.41 14.19 0.28
N ASN A 170 23.86 15.24 0.98
CA ASN A 170 24.32 16.49 0.37
C ASN A 170 25.55 16.98 1.13
N TRP A 171 26.55 17.54 0.43
CA TRP A 171 27.71 18.17 1.05
C TRP A 171 28.20 19.37 0.25
N THR A 172 28.91 20.27 0.92
CA THR A 172 29.65 21.37 0.30
C THR A 172 30.99 21.49 1.01
N TRP A 173 32.06 21.67 0.25
CA TRP A 173 33.40 21.84 0.79
C TRP A 173 34.13 22.94 0.03
N ASP A 174 34.56 23.96 0.77
CA ASP A 174 35.42 25.04 0.29
C ASP A 174 36.87 24.55 0.33
N LEU A 175 37.45 24.36 -0.86
CA LEU A 175 38.84 23.94 -1.01
C LEU A 175 39.77 25.14 -0.80
N PRO A 176 40.71 25.10 0.17
CA PRO A 176 41.55 26.24 0.53
C PRO A 176 42.56 26.65 -0.56
N PHE A 177 42.71 25.85 -1.61
CA PHE A 177 43.65 26.07 -2.72
C PHE A 177 42.98 26.53 -4.03
N ALA A 178 41.67 26.75 -4.05
CA ALA A 178 40.91 27.10 -5.26
C ALA A 178 40.46 28.58 -5.30
N ARG A 179 41.32 29.51 -4.83
CA ARG A 179 41.05 30.95 -4.83
C ARG A 179 41.77 31.68 -5.95
#